data_AF-A0AAV5YSL3-F1
#
_entry.id   AF-A0AAV5YSL3-F1
#
_cell.length_a   1.000
_cell.length_b   1.000
_cell.length_c   1.000
_cell.angle_alpha   90.00
_cell.angle_beta   90.00
_cell.angle_gamma   90.00
#
_symmetry.space_group_name_H-M   'P 1'
#
loop_
_entity.id
_entity.type
_entity.pdbx_description
1 polymer ?
#
loop_
_entity_poly.entity_id
_entity_poly.type
_entity_poly.pdbx_seq_one_letter_code
_entity_poly.pdbx_strand_id
1 'polypeptide(L)'
;MRRELRVDLLLGRVVRDAAGRRVGRIEDMRVARDGRDWIVTHFLLGPVGWRQRLSPTGLRLRWHTLRGTQRAALRRVRWDALDLSDPARPRLR
;
A
#
# COMPACT_ATOMS: atom_id res chain seq x y z
N MET A 1 14.52 19.09 -2.26
CA MET A 1 13.15 19.17 -2.83
C MET A 1 12.27 18.15 -2.13
N ARG A 2 11.13 18.58 -1.58
CA ARG A 2 10.11 17.69 -0.99
C ARG A 2 9.21 17.22 -2.14
N ARG A 3 9.08 15.91 -2.33
CA ARG A 3 8.19 15.35 -3.37
C ARG A 3 6.86 15.00 -2.72
N GLU A 4 5.80 15.63 -3.19
CA GLU A 4 4.44 15.34 -2.76
C GLU A 4 3.78 14.38 -3.74
N LEU A 5 3.10 13.37 -3.21
CA LEU A 5 2.38 12.39 -4.01
C LEU A 5 1.03 12.15 -3.36
N ARG A 6 -0.04 12.24 -4.16
CA ARG A 6 -1.36 11.91 -3.65
C ARG A 6 -1.51 10.40 -3.51
N VAL A 7 -1.92 9.98 -2.32
CA VAL A 7 -2.12 8.58 -1.95
C VAL A 7 -3.11 7.85 -2.87
N ASP A 8 -4.16 8.54 -3.32
CA ASP A 8 -5.15 8.00 -4.26
C ASP A 8 -4.55 7.54 -5.60
N LEU A 9 -3.41 8.12 -6.02
CA LEU A 9 -2.75 7.75 -7.27
C LEU A 9 -2.00 6.42 -7.18
N LEU A 10 -1.61 6.02 -5.96
CA LEU A 10 -0.89 4.77 -5.68
C LEU A 10 -1.83 3.60 -5.48
N LEU A 11 -3.00 3.83 -4.89
CA LEU A 11 -3.98 2.78 -4.68
C LEU A 11 -4.42 2.18 -6.01
N GLY A 12 -4.54 0.87 -6.03
CA GLY A 12 -4.84 0.11 -7.22
C GLY A 12 -3.67 0.01 -8.20
N ARG A 13 -2.47 0.56 -7.96
CA ARG A 13 -1.35 0.38 -8.90
C ARG A 13 -0.74 -1.00 -8.79
N VAL A 14 -0.39 -1.59 -9.94
CA VAL A 14 0.27 -2.89 -9.99
C VAL A 14 1.75 -2.71 -9.70
N VAL A 15 2.25 -3.42 -8.69
CA VAL A 15 3.66 -3.47 -8.35
C VAL A 15 4.33 -4.60 -9.13
N ARG A 16 5.46 -4.31 -9.75
CA ARG A 16 6.30 -5.29 -10.46
C ARG A 16 7.69 -5.38 -9.83
N ASP A 17 8.32 -6.54 -9.91
CA ASP A 17 9.72 -6.69 -9.47
C ASP A 17 10.73 -6.18 -10.52
N ALA A 18 12.02 -6.33 -10.22
CA ALA A 18 13.10 -5.98 -11.14
C ALA A 18 13.01 -6.74 -12.48
N ALA A 19 12.55 -8.00 -12.46
CA ALA A 19 12.31 -8.83 -13.64
C ALA A 19 10.98 -8.50 -14.37
N GLY A 20 10.23 -7.50 -13.91
CA GLY A 20 8.96 -7.09 -14.49
C GLY A 20 7.78 -8.01 -14.15
N ARG A 21 7.97 -9.03 -13.29
CA ARG A 21 6.88 -9.91 -12.86
C ARG A 21 5.97 -9.19 -11.90
N ARG A 22 4.67 -9.47 -12.00
CA ARG A 22 3.67 -8.87 -11.13
C ARG A 22 3.81 -9.43 -9.71
N VAL A 23 4.06 -8.54 -8.75
CA VAL A 23 4.14 -8.87 -7.32
C VAL A 23 2.77 -8.76 -6.67
N GLY A 24 1.96 -7.78 -7.08
CA GLY A 24 0.63 -7.55 -6.52
C GLY A 24 0.07 -6.20 -6.95
N ARG A 25 -0.99 -5.75 -6.29
CA ARG A 25 -1.58 -4.42 -6.46
C ARG A 25 -1.56 -3.70 -5.12
N ILE A 26 -1.21 -2.42 -5.07
CA ILE A 26 -1.27 -1.63 -3.83
C ILE A 26 -2.75 -1.50 -3.46
N GLU A 27 -3.19 -2.24 -2.45
CA GLU A 27 -4.58 -2.20 -1.99
C GLU A 27 -4.76 -1.24 -0.82
N ASP A 28 -3.72 -1.10 0.02
CA ASP A 28 -3.78 -0.27 1.22
C ASP A 28 -2.38 0.14 1.69
N MET A 29 -2.30 1.00 2.70
CA MET A 29 -1.06 1.43 3.34
C MET A 29 -1.20 1.61 4.85
N ARG A 30 -0.12 1.27 5.56
CA ARG A 30 0.01 1.51 6.98
C ARG A 30 0.67 2.84 7.23
N VAL A 31 -0.02 3.72 7.93
CA VAL A 31 0.55 4.96 8.44
C VAL A 31 0.82 4.87 9.94
N ALA A 32 1.89 5.52 10.38
CA ALA A 32 2.17 5.81 11.77
C ALA A 32 2.12 7.33 11.97
N ARG A 33 1.69 7.77 13.14
CA ARG A 33 1.68 9.19 13.48
C ARG A 33 3.08 9.59 13.93
N ASP A 34 3.60 10.66 13.35
CA ASP A 34 4.86 11.29 13.75
C ASP A 34 4.59 12.78 14.02
N GLY A 35 4.40 13.11 15.29
CA GLY A 35 3.92 14.43 15.71
C GLY A 35 2.57 14.82 15.09
N ARG A 36 2.60 15.81 14.19
CA ARG A 36 1.42 16.30 13.45
C ARG A 36 1.23 15.61 12.10
N ASP A 37 2.24 14.87 11.64
CA ASP A 37 2.24 14.21 10.35
C ASP A 37 1.85 12.72 10.47
N TRP A 38 1.46 12.15 9.32
CA TRP A 38 1.25 10.72 9.16
C TRP A 38 2.25 10.19 8.15
N ILE A 39 3.09 9.25 8.56
CA ILE A 39 4.14 8.66 7.74
C ILE A 39 3.73 7.26 7.30
N VAL A 40 3.81 6.99 6.00
CA VAL A 40 3.61 5.65 5.46
C VAL A 40 4.78 4.76 5.88
N THR A 41 4.48 3.67 6.57
CA THR A 41 5.48 2.68 6.99
C THR A 41 5.49 1.46 6.05
N HIS A 42 4.33 1.05 5.54
CA HIS A 42 4.20 -0.14 4.70
C HIS A 42 3.07 0.02 3.69
N PHE A 43 3.20 -0.64 2.55
CA PHE A 43 2.13 -0.91 1.60
C PHE A 43 1.64 -2.35 1.75
N LEU A 44 0.36 -2.55 1.54
CA LEU A 44 -0.26 -3.87 1.49
C LEU A 44 -0.59 -4.20 0.04
N LEU A 45 0.07 -5.23 -0.48
CA LEU A 45 -0.13 -5.70 -1.83
C LEU A 45 -1.12 -6.86 -1.85
N GLY A 46 -2.25 -6.69 -2.52
CA GLY A 46 -3.25 -7.74 -2.66
C GLY A 46 -3.26 -8.40 -4.04
N PRO A 47 -3.94 -9.57 -4.13
CA PRO A 47 -4.31 -10.18 -5.40
C PRO A 47 -5.33 -9.30 -6.13
N VAL A 48 -5.49 -9.50 -7.44
CA VAL A 48 -6.40 -8.71 -8.30
C VAL A 48 -7.83 -8.73 -7.73
N GLY A 49 -8.45 -7.56 -7.54
CA GLY A 49 -9.89 -7.45 -7.28
C GLY A 49 -10.29 -7.16 -5.83
N TRP A 50 -9.34 -6.87 -4.94
CA TRP A 50 -9.68 -6.41 -3.60
C TRP A 50 -10.27 -4.97 -3.67
N ARG A 51 -11.38 -4.74 -2.95
CA ARG A 51 -12.11 -3.46 -2.94
C ARG A 51 -12.26 -2.98 -1.50
N GLN A 52 -11.18 -2.51 -0.88
CA GLN A 52 -11.28 -1.76 0.37
C GLN A 52 -10.75 -0.34 0.17
N ARG A 53 -11.67 0.62 0.32
CA ARG A 53 -11.42 2.05 0.14
C ARG A 53 -11.09 2.68 1.50
N LEU A 54 -10.10 3.58 1.46
CA LEU A 54 -9.58 4.41 2.55
C LEU A 54 -10.68 4.84 3.53
N SER A 55 -10.54 4.51 4.81
CA SER A 55 -11.40 5.04 5.87
C SER A 55 -10.59 6.01 6.74
N PRO A 56 -10.98 7.30 6.83
CA PRO A 56 -10.23 8.30 7.59
C PRO A 56 -10.22 8.03 9.12
N THR A 57 -11.14 7.22 9.62
CA THR A 57 -11.22 6.80 11.04
C THR A 57 -10.92 5.31 11.25
N GLY A 58 -10.66 4.54 10.18
CA GLY A 58 -10.90 3.08 10.17
C GLY A 58 -9.69 2.15 10.07
N LEU A 59 -8.45 2.64 10.14
CA LEU A 59 -7.26 1.79 9.89
C LEU A 59 -6.97 0.77 11.01
N ARG A 60 -7.36 1.05 12.27
CA ARG A 60 -7.30 0.06 13.36
C ARG A 60 -8.54 -0.85 13.37
N LEU A 61 -9.73 -0.27 13.18
CA LEU A 61 -10.99 -1.00 13.34
C LEU A 61 -11.26 -2.00 12.20
N ARG A 62 -10.90 -1.68 10.96
CA ARG A 62 -11.11 -2.58 9.81
C ARG A 62 -10.12 -3.74 9.75
N TRP A 63 -8.95 -3.61 10.36
CA TRP A 63 -8.01 -4.73 10.48
C TRP A 63 -8.62 -5.87 11.30
N HIS A 64 -9.29 -5.56 12.41
CA HIS A 64 -9.97 -6.57 13.25
C HIS A 64 -11.20 -7.20 12.58
N THR A 65 -11.90 -6.48 11.68
CA THR A 65 -13.10 -7.00 11.01
C THR A 65 -12.80 -7.79 9.73
N LEU A 66 -11.59 -7.70 9.17
CA LEU A 66 -11.12 -8.60 8.11
C LEU A 66 -10.88 -10.00 8.68
N ARG A 67 -11.93 -10.83 8.63
CA ARG A 67 -11.93 -12.23 9.07
C ARG A 67 -10.79 -13.01 8.39
N GLY A 68 -9.91 -13.60 9.21
CA GLY A 68 -9.07 -14.79 9.01
C GLY A 68 -8.33 -15.03 7.67
N THR A 69 -9.05 -15.12 6.56
CA THR A 69 -8.55 -15.64 5.28
C THR A 69 -8.07 -14.55 4.32
N GLN A 70 -8.71 -13.37 4.30
CA GLN A 70 -8.30 -12.29 3.37
C GLN A 70 -7.02 -11.57 3.79
N ARG A 71 -6.71 -11.54 5.10
CA ARG A 71 -5.45 -10.99 5.63
C ARG A 71 -4.22 -11.79 5.21
N ALA A 72 -4.35 -13.11 5.07
CA ALA A 72 -3.25 -13.99 4.71
C ALA A 72 -2.77 -13.76 3.25
N ALA A 73 -3.65 -13.22 2.39
CA ALA A 73 -3.33 -12.97 0.99
C ALA A 73 -2.64 -11.61 0.73
N LEU A 74 -2.65 -10.68 1.70
CA LEU A 74 -2.02 -9.36 1.52
C LEU A 74 -0.54 -9.41 1.89
N ARG A 75 0.32 -9.22 0.90
CA ARG A 75 1.77 -9.12 1.10
C ARG A 75 2.12 -7.74 1.63
N ARG A 76 2.70 -7.68 2.83
CA ARG A 76 3.21 -6.45 3.44
C ARG A 76 4.58 -6.11 2.88
N VAL A 77 4.74 -4.91 2.36
CA VAL A 77 6.00 -4.39 1.80
C VAL A 77 6.35 -3.08 2.50
N ARG A 78 7.60 -2.91 2.94
CA ARG A 78 8.06 -1.65 3.53
C ARG A 78 8.00 -0.53 2.50
N TRP A 79 7.70 0.69 2.95
CA TRP A 79 7.63 1.84 2.03
C TRP A 79 8.95 2.05 1.27
N ASP A 80 10.08 1.83 1.93
CA ASP A 80 11.43 1.99 1.38
C ASP A 80 11.87 0.88 0.41
N ALA A 81 11.14 -0.25 0.39
CA ALA A 81 11.35 -1.34 -0.55
C ALA A 81 10.61 -1.15 -1.88
N LEU A 82 9.78 -0.11 -1.99
CA LEU A 82 9.10 0.27 -3.22
C LEU A 82 9.81 1.46 -3.85
N ASP A 83 10.19 1.31 -5.12
CA ASP A 83 10.52 2.44 -5.97
C ASP A 83 9.24 3.13 -6.44
N LEU A 84 9.00 4.31 -5.90
CA LEU A 84 7.87 5.19 -6.22
C LEU A 84 8.30 6.37 -7.11
N SER A 85 9.47 6.28 -7.75
CA SER A 85 9.98 7.33 -8.63
C SER A 85 9.05 7.61 -9.81
N ASP A 86 8.35 6.57 -10.30
CA ASP A 86 7.19 6.66 -11.19
C ASP A 86 5.94 6.12 -10.47
N PRO A 87 5.06 6.99 -9.94
CA PRO A 87 3.85 6.59 -9.22
C PRO A 87 2.86 5.79 -10.08
N ALA A 88 2.90 5.91 -11.41
CA ALA A 88 2.03 5.13 -12.29
C ALA A 88 2.52 3.68 -12.45
N ARG A 89 3.81 3.43 -12.19
CA ARG A 89 4.49 2.14 -12.36
C ARG A 89 5.39 1.82 -11.15
N PRO A 90 4.81 1.64 -9.95
CA PRO A 90 5.60 1.33 -8.77
C PRO A 90 6.32 -0.02 -8.91
N ARG A 91 7.56 -0.09 -8.44
CA ARG A 91 8.39 -1.30 -8.55
C ARG A 91 8.93 -1.74 -7.21
N LEU A 92 9.12 -3.04 -7.03
CA LEU A 92 9.92 -3.54 -5.93
C LEU A 92 11.40 -3.28 -6.24
N ARG A 93 12.14 -2.75 -5.27
CA ARG A 93 13.59 -2.63 -5.34
C ARG A 93 14.27 -3.98 -5.22
#